data_AF-A0A9E4A753-F1
#
_entry.id   AF-A0A9E4A753-F1
#
_cell.length_a   1.000
_cell.length_b   1.000
_cell.length_c   1.000
_cell.angle_alpha   90.00
_cell.angle_beta   90.00
_cell.angle_gamma   90.00
#
_symmetry.space_group_name_H-M   'P 1'
#
loop_
_entity.id
_entity.type
_entity.pdbx_description
1 polymer ?
#
loop_
_entity_poly.entity_id
_entity_poly.type
_entity_poly.pdbx_seq_one_letter_code
_entity_poly.pdbx_strand_id
1 'polypeptide(L)'
;MVSGVRICSRAAVAALAAGVLFSGCAEDHACVEAAARKEAAGEHMAAQATLASHFVDAALQAGRTTDEINQVLQGVVRSTAIDEFWISDETGQFVFGSHPDVVFFFPTDVDAGTQAAPFAALLNGAETEVVQEPMPRELDGEVFRYVGVGGVDRPRIVQVGMRDDTPTQCSEA
;
A
#
# COMPACT_ATOMS: atom_id res chain seq x y z
N MET A 1 28.45 -12.69 -21.37
CA MET A 1 28.71 -11.46 -22.14
C MET A 1 27.83 -10.39 -21.54
N VAL A 2 28.45 -9.37 -20.95
CA VAL A 2 27.76 -8.30 -20.22
C VAL A 2 27.12 -7.37 -21.26
N SER A 3 25.80 -7.44 -21.41
CA SER A 3 25.04 -6.51 -22.24
C SER A 3 24.94 -5.19 -21.48
N GLY A 4 25.52 -4.15 -22.06
CA GLY A 4 25.74 -2.87 -21.39
C GLY A 4 24.44 -2.13 -21.12
N VAL A 5 24.15 -1.92 -19.83
CA VAL A 5 23.24 -0.88 -19.36
C VAL A 5 23.79 0.46 -19.85
N ARG A 6 23.10 1.10 -20.80
CA ARG A 6 23.40 2.48 -21.19
C ARG A 6 22.79 3.41 -20.14
N ILE A 7 23.55 3.67 -19.08
CA ILE A 7 23.24 4.76 -18.15
C ILE A 7 23.49 6.06 -18.90
N CYS A 8 22.42 6.75 -19.33
CA CYS A 8 22.54 8.06 -19.93
C CYS A 8 22.90 9.06 -18.82
N SER A 9 24.19 9.41 -18.73
CA SER A 9 24.69 10.42 -17.80
C SER A 9 23.99 11.76 -18.04
N ARG A 10 23.69 12.49 -16.95
CA ARG A 10 23.03 13.82 -16.91
C ARG A 10 23.63 14.89 -17.84
N ALA A 11 24.79 14.63 -18.46
CA ALA A 11 25.49 15.57 -19.34
C ALA A 11 24.89 15.72 -20.75
N ALA A 12 23.94 14.88 -21.18
CA ALA A 12 23.45 14.89 -22.57
C ALA A 12 22.25 15.84 -22.84
N VAL A 13 21.90 16.74 -21.92
CA VAL A 13 20.90 17.80 -22.18
C VAL A 13 21.60 19.02 -22.79
N ALA A 14 22.30 18.86 -23.92
CA ALA A 14 22.86 19.99 -24.67
C ALA A 14 23.23 19.59 -26.11
N ALA A 15 22.28 19.10 -26.90
CA ALA A 15 22.42 19.06 -28.36
C ALA A 15 21.06 18.92 -29.06
N LEU A 16 20.31 20.02 -29.18
CA LEU A 16 19.33 20.16 -30.26
C LEU A 16 20.09 20.43 -31.55
N ALA A 17 20.11 19.47 -32.48
CA ALA A 17 20.09 19.68 -33.95
C ALA A 17 20.59 18.43 -34.70
N ALA A 18 19.75 17.41 -34.81
CA ALA A 18 19.70 16.48 -35.94
C ALA A 18 18.48 15.59 -35.73
N GLY A 19 17.55 15.57 -36.68
CA GLY A 19 16.28 14.85 -36.59
C GLY A 19 16.43 13.33 -36.56
N VAL A 20 16.91 12.79 -35.44
CA VAL A 20 16.70 11.41 -35.03
C VAL A 20 15.65 11.45 -33.94
N LEU A 21 14.49 10.86 -34.21
CA LEU A 21 13.44 10.67 -33.21
C LEU A 21 14.02 9.83 -32.07
N PHE A 22 14.39 10.48 -30.98
CA PHE A 22 14.61 9.86 -29.67
C PHE A 22 13.25 9.47 -29.10
N SER A 23 12.55 8.52 -29.73
CA SER A 23 11.29 7.97 -29.19
C SER A 23 11.56 7.24 -27.86
N GLY A 24 12.60 6.39 -27.83
CA GLY A 24 12.91 5.57 -26.67
C GLY A 24 13.23 6.34 -25.38
N CYS A 25 13.91 7.49 -25.45
CA CYS A 25 14.28 8.24 -24.23
C CYS A 25 13.08 8.94 -23.55
N ALA A 26 12.01 9.25 -24.29
CA ALA A 26 10.80 9.83 -23.69
C ALA A 26 9.95 8.74 -23.03
N GLU A 27 9.90 7.55 -23.62
CA GLU A 27 9.20 6.38 -23.10
C GLU A 27 9.88 5.86 -21.81
N ASP A 28 11.21 5.80 -21.79
CA ASP A 28 12.00 5.41 -20.60
C ASP A 28 11.79 6.36 -19.40
N HIS A 29 11.75 7.68 -19.65
CA HIS A 29 11.53 8.68 -18.58
C HIS A 29 10.12 8.60 -17.98
N ALA A 30 9.09 8.46 -18.82
CA ALA A 30 7.72 8.34 -18.35
C ALA A 30 7.54 7.11 -17.45
N CYS A 31 8.24 6.01 -17.76
CA CYS A 31 8.23 4.80 -16.95
C CYS A 31 8.94 4.97 -15.60
N VAL A 32 10.10 5.62 -15.59
CA VAL A 32 10.81 5.92 -14.34
C VAL A 32 9.95 6.82 -13.45
N GLU A 33 9.29 7.83 -14.01
CA GLU A 33 8.38 8.68 -13.24
C GLU A 33 7.16 7.93 -12.73
N ALA A 34 6.56 7.06 -13.53
CA ALA A 34 5.41 6.26 -13.11
C ALA A 34 5.79 5.29 -11.98
N ALA A 35 6.96 4.65 -12.06
CA ALA A 35 7.49 3.80 -11.00
C ALA A 35 7.74 4.61 -9.71
N ALA A 36 8.37 5.78 -9.81
CA ALA A 36 8.62 6.65 -8.66
C ALA A 36 7.31 7.14 -8.00
N ARG A 37 6.25 7.41 -8.77
CA ARG A 37 4.93 7.76 -8.22
C ARG A 37 4.29 6.59 -7.48
N LYS A 38 4.43 5.36 -7.98
CA LYS A 38 3.92 4.15 -7.32
C LYS A 38 4.65 3.88 -6.00
N GLU A 39 5.97 4.04 -6.00
CA GLU A 39 6.79 3.93 -4.78
C GLU A 39 6.37 4.98 -3.74
N ALA A 40 6.28 6.25 -4.14
CA ALA A 40 5.82 7.32 -3.26
C ALA A 40 4.38 7.09 -2.75
N ALA A 41 3.49 6.53 -3.57
CA ALA A 41 2.15 6.15 -3.11
C ALA A 41 2.21 5.07 -2.02
N GLY A 42 3.06 4.06 -2.18
CA GLY A 42 3.31 3.04 -1.15
C GLY A 42 3.81 3.65 0.16
N GLU A 43 4.81 4.52 0.11
CA GLU A 43 5.35 5.23 1.28
C GLU A 43 4.29 6.08 2.00
N HIS A 44 3.44 6.79 1.24
CA HIS A 44 2.36 7.58 1.81
C HIS A 44 1.29 6.71 2.46
N MET A 45 0.94 5.58 1.86
CA MET A 45 0.00 4.63 2.45
C MET A 45 0.56 3.98 3.72
N ALA A 46 1.86 3.70 3.76
CA ALA A 46 2.53 3.24 4.96
C ALA A 46 2.45 4.27 6.09
N ALA A 47 2.73 5.54 5.78
CA ALA A 47 2.59 6.63 6.75
C ALA A 47 1.14 6.77 7.27
N GLN A 48 0.14 6.59 6.40
CA GLN A 48 -1.28 6.58 6.80
C GLN A 48 -1.60 5.38 7.72
N ALA A 49 -1.10 4.19 7.41
CA ALA A 49 -1.26 3.01 8.24
C ALA A 49 -0.59 3.19 9.62
N THR A 50 0.61 3.78 9.66
CA THR A 50 1.28 4.15 10.91
C THR A 50 0.46 5.16 11.73
N LEU A 51 -0.08 6.19 11.11
CA LEU A 51 -0.96 7.16 11.79
C LEU A 51 -2.23 6.50 12.33
N ALA A 52 -2.84 5.59 11.57
CA ALA A 52 -4.00 4.82 12.02
C ALA A 52 -3.64 3.93 13.23
N SER A 53 -2.46 3.31 13.23
CA SER A 53 -1.96 2.50 14.35
C SER A 53 -1.87 3.34 15.64
N HIS A 54 -1.23 4.51 15.57
CA HIS A 54 -1.15 5.45 16.69
C HIS A 54 -2.51 6.02 17.11
N PHE A 55 -3.40 6.28 16.15
CA PHE A 55 -4.75 6.74 16.45
C PHE A 55 -5.54 5.71 17.27
N VAL A 56 -5.52 4.43 16.86
CA VAL A 56 -6.23 3.38 17.57
C VAL A 56 -5.69 3.21 18.98
N ASP A 57 -4.37 3.18 19.16
CA ASP A 57 -3.74 3.15 20.48
C ASP A 57 -4.20 4.32 21.36
N ALA A 58 -4.06 5.55 20.87
CA ALA A 58 -4.48 6.74 21.60
C ALA A 58 -5.98 6.76 21.94
N ALA A 59 -6.83 6.30 21.01
CA ALA A 59 -8.26 6.22 21.22
C ALA A 59 -8.64 5.18 22.28
N LEU A 60 -8.01 4.01 22.28
CA LEU A 60 -8.20 2.98 23.29
C LEU A 60 -7.72 3.46 24.66
N GLN A 61 -6.56 4.13 24.75
CA GLN A 61 -6.08 4.74 25.99
C GLN A 61 -7.03 5.83 26.51
N ALA A 62 -7.71 6.56 25.62
CA ALA A 62 -8.73 7.52 25.97
C ALA A 62 -10.10 6.90 26.33
N GLY A 63 -10.23 5.57 26.30
CA GLY A 63 -11.46 4.85 26.65
C GLY A 63 -12.56 4.94 25.57
N ARG A 64 -12.18 5.20 24.31
CA ARG A 64 -13.14 5.20 23.20
C ARG A 64 -13.68 3.81 22.93
N THR A 65 -14.94 3.74 22.56
CA THR A 65 -15.57 2.48 22.16
C THR A 65 -15.14 2.09 20.73
N THR A 66 -15.29 0.82 20.40
CA THR A 66 -15.08 0.32 19.02
C THR A 66 -15.91 1.11 18.00
N ASP A 67 -17.17 1.42 18.31
CA ASP A 67 -18.04 2.18 17.41
C ASP A 67 -17.54 3.60 17.18
N GLU A 68 -17.07 4.29 18.23
CA GLU A 68 -16.48 5.64 18.10
C GLU A 68 -15.21 5.62 17.24
N ILE A 69 -14.36 4.61 17.42
CA ILE A 69 -13.13 4.44 16.63
C ILE A 69 -13.50 4.19 15.16
N ASN A 70 -14.42 3.28 14.89
CA ASN A 70 -14.87 2.96 13.54
C ASN A 70 -15.52 4.16 12.85
N GLN A 71 -16.32 4.97 13.57
CA GLN A 71 -16.91 6.19 13.02
C GLN A 71 -15.86 7.19 12.55
N VAL A 72 -14.74 7.33 13.27
CA VAL A 72 -13.62 8.19 12.86
C VAL A 72 -12.95 7.63 11.59
N LEU A 73 -12.62 6.33 11.57
CA LEU A 73 -11.99 5.69 10.41
C LEU A 73 -12.87 5.80 9.16
N GLN A 74 -14.18 5.57 9.29
CA GLN A 74 -15.14 5.80 8.21
C GLN A 74 -15.22 7.27 7.79
N GLY A 75 -15.06 8.21 8.73
CA GLY A 75 -14.98 9.64 8.43
C GLY A 75 -13.76 9.98 7.56
N VAL A 76 -12.62 9.36 7.83
CA VAL A 76 -11.40 9.49 7.02
C VAL A 76 -11.63 8.94 5.61
N VAL A 77 -12.19 7.73 5.49
CA VAL A 77 -12.53 7.15 4.18
C VAL A 77 -13.45 8.07 3.37
N ARG A 78 -14.49 8.65 3.98
CA ARG A 78 -15.44 9.55 3.28
C ARG A 78 -14.83 10.88 2.82
N SER A 79 -13.66 11.27 3.33
CA SER A 79 -13.09 12.61 3.12
C SER A 79 -11.69 12.63 2.53
N THR A 80 -11.12 11.46 2.24
CA THR A 80 -9.75 11.30 1.73
C THR A 80 -9.71 10.32 0.56
N ALA A 81 -8.51 10.06 0.03
CA ALA A 81 -8.31 9.05 -1.01
C ALA A 81 -8.21 7.61 -0.48
N ILE A 82 -8.28 7.41 0.84
CA ILE A 82 -8.27 6.08 1.45
C ILE A 82 -9.64 5.44 1.24
N ASP A 83 -9.68 4.25 0.64
CA ASP A 83 -10.92 3.51 0.44
C ASP A 83 -11.29 2.67 1.67
N GLU A 84 -10.30 2.10 2.37
CA GLU A 84 -10.58 1.19 3.47
C GLU A 84 -9.48 1.07 4.53
N PHE A 85 -9.93 0.78 5.75
CA PHE A 85 -9.08 0.42 6.89
C PHE A 85 -9.45 -0.99 7.38
N TRP A 86 -8.43 -1.82 7.56
CA TRP A 86 -8.54 -3.15 8.14
C TRP A 86 -7.60 -3.30 9.31
N ILE A 87 -8.13 -3.37 10.54
CA ILE A 87 -7.32 -3.42 11.75
C ILE A 87 -7.70 -4.63 12.58
N SER A 88 -6.71 -5.48 12.86
CA SER A 88 -6.91 -6.73 13.58
C SER A 88 -6.65 -6.63 15.08
N ASP A 89 -6.98 -7.69 15.81
CA ASP A 89 -6.37 -8.01 17.09
C ASP A 89 -5.13 -8.91 16.89
N GLU A 90 -4.55 -9.40 17.98
CA GLU A 90 -3.36 -10.26 17.99
C GLU A 90 -3.60 -11.65 17.37
N THR A 91 -4.86 -12.07 17.21
CA THR A 91 -5.23 -13.36 16.61
C THR A 91 -5.47 -13.25 15.10
N GLY A 92 -5.43 -12.03 14.57
CA GLY A 92 -5.78 -11.72 13.18
C GLY A 92 -7.27 -11.45 12.98
N GLN A 93 -8.10 -11.44 14.02
CA GLN A 93 -9.51 -11.09 13.88
C GLN A 93 -9.66 -9.60 13.58
N PHE A 94 -10.42 -9.24 12.55
CA PHE A 94 -10.76 -7.84 12.29
C PHE A 94 -11.64 -7.26 13.40
N VAL A 95 -11.21 -6.15 13.99
CA VAL A 95 -11.84 -5.52 15.17
C VAL A 95 -12.09 -4.02 15.01
N PHE A 96 -11.31 -3.30 14.20
CA PHE A 96 -11.55 -1.89 13.87
C PHE A 96 -11.39 -1.64 12.38
N GLY A 97 -12.18 -0.74 11.81
CA GLY A 97 -12.02 -0.37 10.41
C GLY A 97 -13.20 0.39 9.81
N SER A 98 -13.18 0.50 8.49
CA SER A 98 -14.24 1.16 7.73
C SER A 98 -15.46 0.28 7.48
N HIS A 99 -15.32 -1.04 7.63
CA HIS A 99 -16.36 -2.05 7.37
C HIS A 99 -16.74 -2.84 8.64
N PRO A 100 -17.27 -2.20 9.70
CA PRO A 100 -17.45 -2.82 11.01
C PRO A 100 -18.45 -4.01 11.03
N ASP A 101 -19.32 -4.11 10.04
CA ASP A 101 -20.31 -5.18 9.92
C ASP A 101 -19.72 -6.47 9.29
N VAL A 102 -18.46 -6.43 8.83
CA VAL A 102 -17.78 -7.58 8.21
C VAL A 102 -17.08 -8.42 9.27
N VAL A 103 -17.33 -9.73 9.25
CA VAL A 103 -16.54 -10.70 10.02
C VAL A 103 -15.43 -11.24 9.12
N PHE A 104 -14.19 -10.85 9.41
CA PHE A 104 -13.01 -11.24 8.65
C PHE A 104 -11.86 -11.61 9.59
N PHE A 105 -11.01 -12.54 9.14
CA PHE A 105 -9.80 -12.96 9.84
C PHE A 105 -8.63 -12.90 8.85
N PHE A 106 -7.60 -12.15 9.22
CA PHE A 106 -6.31 -12.25 8.56
C PHE A 106 -5.73 -13.64 8.78
N PRO A 107 -5.08 -14.22 7.75
CA PRO A 107 -4.26 -15.40 7.96
C PRO A 107 -3.16 -15.11 8.99
N THR A 108 -2.83 -16.13 9.78
CA THR A 108 -1.69 -16.09 10.72
C THR A 108 -0.44 -16.78 10.15
N ASP A 109 -0.56 -17.33 8.95
CA ASP A 109 0.52 -17.97 8.19
C ASP A 109 0.78 -17.19 6.90
N VAL A 110 2.05 -16.82 6.67
CA VAL A 110 2.50 -16.09 5.47
C VAL A 110 2.39 -16.92 4.20
N ASP A 111 2.39 -18.24 4.32
CA ASP A 111 2.34 -19.18 3.20
C ASP A 111 0.92 -19.68 2.89
N ALA A 112 -0.11 -19.08 3.51
CA ALA A 112 -1.51 -19.47 3.33
C ALA A 112 -2.06 -19.29 1.89
N GLY A 113 -1.30 -18.62 1.01
CA GLY A 113 -1.61 -18.50 -0.41
C GLY A 113 -2.77 -17.56 -0.74
N THR A 114 -3.23 -16.75 0.22
CA THR A 114 -4.24 -15.70 0.01
C THR A 114 -3.57 -14.34 -0.13
N GLN A 115 -4.28 -13.37 -0.72
CA GLN A 115 -3.82 -11.98 -0.82
C GLN A 115 -3.47 -11.36 0.55
N ALA A 116 -4.16 -11.76 1.61
CA ALA A 116 -3.93 -11.26 2.96
C ALA A 116 -2.79 -11.99 3.72
N ALA A 117 -2.29 -13.12 3.21
CA ALA A 117 -1.29 -13.94 3.89
C ALA A 117 0.02 -13.19 4.21
N PRO A 118 0.59 -12.35 3.32
CA PRO A 118 1.83 -11.63 3.62
C PRO A 118 1.76 -10.74 4.87
N PHE A 119 0.58 -10.26 5.24
CA PHE A 119 0.39 -9.41 6.43
C PHE A 119 0.55 -10.19 7.75
N ALA A 120 0.54 -11.52 7.73
CA ALA A 120 0.80 -12.34 8.91
C ALA A 120 2.19 -12.07 9.54
N ALA A 121 3.17 -11.63 8.73
CA ALA A 121 4.50 -11.24 9.21
C ALA A 121 4.47 -10.04 10.17
N LEU A 122 3.40 -9.23 10.16
CA LEU A 122 3.23 -8.11 11.08
C LEU A 122 2.76 -8.57 12.47
N LEU A 123 2.04 -9.70 12.57
CA LEU A 123 1.54 -10.22 13.85
C LEU A 123 2.66 -10.78 14.72
N ASN A 124 3.66 -11.42 14.11
CA ASN A 124 4.81 -11.97 14.83
C ASN A 124 6.01 -11.00 14.89
N GLY A 125 5.89 -9.83 14.26
CA GLY A 125 6.94 -8.80 14.19
C GLY A 125 8.15 -9.19 13.34
N ALA A 126 8.03 -10.20 12.46
CA ALA A 126 9.06 -10.53 11.49
C ALA A 126 9.26 -9.37 10.50
N GLU A 127 8.18 -8.65 10.18
CA GLU A 127 8.20 -7.42 9.42
C GLU A 127 7.54 -6.29 10.21
N THR A 128 7.94 -5.06 9.93
CA THR A 128 7.31 -3.85 10.52
C THR A 128 6.31 -3.20 9.58
N GLU A 129 6.46 -3.47 8.28
CA GLU A 129 5.68 -2.92 7.19
C GLU A 129 5.58 -3.95 6.06
N VAL A 130 4.42 -4.00 5.40
CA VAL A 130 4.18 -4.80 4.19
C VAL A 130 3.52 -3.89 3.17
N VAL A 131 4.21 -3.64 2.05
CA VAL A 131 3.70 -2.88 0.91
C VAL A 131 3.44 -3.84 -0.24
N GLN A 132 2.18 -3.99 -0.65
CA GLN A 132 1.84 -4.80 -1.82
C GLN A 132 1.81 -3.94 -3.09
N GLU A 133 2.12 -4.57 -4.23
CA GLU A 133 1.80 -4.00 -5.54
C GLU A 133 0.28 -4.02 -5.80
N PRO A 134 -0.24 -3.15 -6.68
CA PRO A 134 -1.65 -3.13 -7.01
C PRO A 134 -2.02 -4.41 -7.72
N MET A 135 -3.08 -5.05 -7.24
CA MET A 135 -3.56 -6.30 -7.80
C MET A 135 -5.08 -6.40 -7.64
N PRO A 136 -5.75 -7.16 -8.52
CA PRO A 136 -7.17 -7.46 -8.35
C PRO A 136 -7.41 -8.10 -6.99
N ARG A 137 -8.33 -7.54 -6.19
CA ARG A 137 -8.71 -8.13 -4.92
C ARG A 137 -9.61 -9.35 -5.11
N GLU A 138 -9.48 -10.32 -4.23
CA GLU A 138 -10.20 -11.59 -4.31
C GLU A 138 -11.74 -11.42 -4.20
N LEU A 139 -12.20 -10.33 -3.58
CA LEU A 139 -13.61 -10.07 -3.31
C LEU A 139 -14.45 -9.79 -4.56
N ASP A 140 -13.96 -8.93 -5.46
CA ASP A 140 -14.73 -8.42 -6.61
C ASP A 140 -13.87 -8.16 -7.87
N GLY A 141 -12.56 -8.39 -7.80
CA GLY A 141 -11.64 -8.16 -8.91
C GLY A 141 -11.25 -6.70 -9.14
N GLU A 142 -11.69 -5.76 -8.29
CA GLU A 142 -11.21 -4.37 -8.36
C GLU A 142 -9.72 -4.31 -8.01
N VAL A 143 -8.98 -3.46 -8.73
CA VAL A 143 -7.54 -3.32 -8.48
C VAL A 143 -7.34 -2.45 -7.25
N PHE A 144 -6.71 -3.04 -6.24
CA PHE A 144 -6.38 -2.38 -4.98
C PHE A 144 -4.89 -2.51 -4.70
N ARG A 145 -4.35 -1.46 -4.10
CA ARG A 145 -3.09 -1.52 -3.37
C ARG A 145 -3.41 -1.65 -1.89
N TYR A 146 -2.71 -2.56 -1.22
CA TYR A 146 -2.78 -2.73 0.22
C TYR A 146 -1.42 -2.48 0.85
N VAL A 147 -1.40 -1.66 1.89
CA VAL A 147 -0.21 -1.41 2.71
C VAL A 147 -0.59 -1.60 4.16
N GLY A 148 0.26 -2.26 4.92
CA GLY A 148 0.00 -2.55 6.33
C GLY A 148 1.24 -2.43 7.19
N VAL A 149 1.02 -2.10 8.45
CA VAL A 149 2.06 -1.98 9.48
C VAL A 149 1.64 -2.71 10.75
N GLY A 150 2.60 -2.95 11.63
CA GLY A 150 2.32 -3.48 12.97
C GLY A 150 1.59 -2.48 13.88
N GLY A 151 0.87 -3.01 14.86
CA GLY A 151 0.34 -2.23 15.97
C GLY A 151 1.44 -1.63 16.84
N VAL A 152 1.29 -0.36 17.23
CA VAL A 152 2.21 0.33 18.14
C VAL A 152 2.01 -0.07 19.61
N ASP A 153 0.81 -0.54 19.97
CA ASP A 153 0.44 -0.89 21.35
C ASP A 153 0.62 -2.39 21.63
N ARG A 154 0.25 -3.23 20.68
CA ARG A 154 0.32 -4.69 20.75
C ARG A 154 0.39 -5.30 19.35
N PRO A 155 0.74 -6.59 19.22
CA PRO A 155 0.65 -7.30 17.95
C PRO A 155 -0.74 -7.17 17.32
N ARG A 156 -0.78 -6.61 16.11
CA ARG A 156 -1.95 -6.55 15.22
C ARG A 156 -1.51 -6.06 13.85
N ILE A 157 -2.36 -6.31 12.86
CA ILE A 157 -2.23 -5.76 11.52
C ILE A 157 -3.03 -4.46 11.47
N VAL A 158 -2.41 -3.39 10.95
CA VAL A 158 -3.08 -2.13 10.62
C VAL A 158 -2.88 -1.91 9.13
N GLN A 159 -3.92 -2.18 8.33
CA GLN A 159 -3.87 -2.13 6.87
C GLN A 159 -4.75 -1.00 6.32
N VAL A 160 -4.23 -0.33 5.29
CA VAL A 160 -4.90 0.69 4.48
C VAL A 160 -5.03 0.15 3.06
N GLY A 161 -6.23 0.25 2.49
CA GLY A 161 -6.51 -0.07 1.10
C GLY A 161 -6.85 1.18 0.30
N MET A 162 -6.27 1.27 -0.90
CA MET A 162 -6.63 2.27 -1.90
C MET A 162 -6.86 1.60 -3.23
N ARG A 163 -7.92 1.99 -3.92
CA ARG A 163 -8.17 1.63 -5.30
C ARG A 163 -7.07 2.23 -6.16
N ASP A 164 -6.51 1.42 -7.05
CA ASP A 164 -5.46 1.85 -7.97
C ASP A 164 -5.90 1.55 -9.39
N ASP A 165 -6.24 2.59 -10.15
CA ASP A 165 -6.57 2.49 -11.57
C ASP A 165 -5.32 2.72 -12.46
N THR A 166 -4.14 2.87 -11.86
CA THR A 166 -2.90 3.09 -12.59
C THR A 166 -2.55 1.84 -13.39
N PRO A 167 -2.36 1.94 -14.72
CA PRO A 167 -1.96 0.81 -15.53
C PRO A 167 -0.72 0.11 -14.98
N THR A 168 -0.80 -1.21 -14.84
CA THR A 168 0.28 -2.04 -14.26
C THR A 168 1.52 -2.09 -15.14
N GLN A 169 1.45 -1.72 -16.42
CA GLN A 169 2.58 -1.88 -17.36
C GLN A 169 2.94 -0.59 -18.07
N CYS A 170 4.22 -0.25 -17.97
CA CYS A 170 4.95 0.23 -19.13
C CYS A 170 5.15 -0.96 -20.06
N SER A 171 4.63 -0.92 -21.29
CA SER A 171 4.88 -2.00 -22.25
C SER A 171 6.37 -2.05 -22.58
N GLU A 172 7.03 -3.17 -22.32
CA GLU A 172 8.27 -3.50 -23.01
C GLU A 172 7.91 -3.77 -24.48
N ALA A 173 8.26 -2.85 -25.37
CA ALA A 173 8.09 -2.97 -26.82
C ALA A 173 9.39 -3.42 -27.49
#